data_AF-A0A9W7YIU8-F1
#
_entry.id   AF-A0A9W7YIU8-F1
#
_cell.length_a   1.000
_cell.length_b   1.000
_cell.length_c   1.000
_cell.angle_alpha   90.00
_cell.angle_beta   90.00
_cell.angle_gamma   90.00
#
_symmetry.space_group_name_H-M   'P 1'
#
loop_
_entity.id
_entity.type
_entity.pdbx_description
1 polymer ?
#
loop_
_entity_poly.entity_id
_entity_poly.type
_entity_poly.pdbx_seq_one_letter_code
_entity_poly.pdbx_strand_id
1 'polypeptide(L)'
;MRHAKRAVVARDIDGLNKLVDKHSDDWEQIGREMGTVPNIAKESGARGQHSKRSWTVDDDTRLRQLAASYENSSIDWLAIGGQLGRSGAACRIKYHRKQELGIADPLQGHVDATNQEVQRQLSQGLQVDWAQLSQAVGLDVLKCLEVCQVDNGKAR
;
A
#
# COMPACT_ATOMS: atom_id res chain seq x y z
N MET A 1 -29.18 28.84 -27.40
CA MET A 1 -29.05 28.69 -25.94
C MET A 1 -27.83 27.82 -25.66
N ARG A 2 -26.76 28.39 -25.10
CA ARG A 2 -25.48 27.69 -24.88
C ARG A 2 -25.54 27.01 -23.52
N HIS A 3 -25.49 25.68 -23.49
CA HIS A 3 -25.45 24.90 -22.26
C HIS A 3 -24.18 25.22 -21.48
N ALA A 4 -24.39 25.66 -20.24
CA ALA A 4 -23.34 25.93 -19.27
C ALA A 4 -22.62 24.63 -18.90
N LYS A 5 -21.39 24.44 -19.41
CA LYS A 5 -20.42 23.53 -18.81
C LYS A 5 -19.92 24.16 -17.52
N ARG A 6 -20.71 24.08 -16.44
CA ARG A 6 -20.22 24.34 -15.09
C ARG A 6 -19.33 23.16 -14.71
N ALA A 7 -18.03 23.32 -14.95
CA ALA A 7 -17.03 22.51 -14.29
C ALA A 7 -17.31 22.58 -12.78
N VAL A 8 -17.44 21.43 -12.13
CA VAL A 8 -17.44 21.35 -10.67
C VAL A 8 -16.06 21.88 -10.24
N VAL A 9 -16.03 23.15 -9.85
CA VAL A 9 -14.83 23.82 -9.38
C VAL A 9 -14.35 23.04 -8.16
N ALA A 10 -13.04 22.86 -8.02
CA ALA A 10 -12.38 22.13 -6.92
C ALA A 10 -12.84 22.52 -5.49
N ARG A 11 -13.60 23.62 -5.34
CA ARG A 11 -14.24 24.08 -4.11
C ARG A 11 -15.36 23.17 -3.58
N ASP A 12 -15.95 22.28 -4.38
CA ASP A 12 -17.14 21.52 -3.95
C ASP A 12 -16.88 20.01 -3.72
N ILE A 13 -15.60 19.61 -3.66
CA ILE A 13 -15.22 18.22 -3.36
C ILE A 13 -15.58 17.86 -1.91
N ASP A 14 -15.53 18.82 -0.97
CA ASP A 14 -16.01 18.62 0.41
C ASP A 14 -17.52 18.41 0.49
N GLY A 15 -18.30 19.15 -0.29
CA GLY A 15 -19.75 18.95 -0.42
C GLY A 15 -20.07 17.57 -1.00
N LEU A 16 -19.36 17.19 -2.06
CA LEU A 16 -19.52 15.89 -2.71
C LEU A 16 -19.24 14.71 -1.75
N ASN A 17 -18.16 14.77 -0.96
CA ASN A 17 -17.84 13.70 -0.01
C ASN A 17 -18.90 13.56 1.09
N LYS A 18 -19.42 14.67 1.64
CA LYS A 18 -20.51 14.63 2.63
C LYS A 18 -21.78 14.00 2.06
N LEU A 19 -22.07 14.24 0.79
CA LEU A 19 -23.21 13.64 0.11
C LEU A 19 -23.00 12.15 -0.17
N VAL A 20 -21.78 11.74 -0.52
CA VAL A 20 -21.42 10.32 -0.65
C VAL A 20 -21.53 9.60 0.70
N ASP A 21 -21.10 10.22 1.81
CA ASP A 21 -21.28 9.63 3.14
C ASP A 21 -22.77 9.49 3.53
N LYS A 22 -23.60 10.46 3.11
CA LYS A 22 -25.04 10.49 3.42
C LYS A 22 -25.88 9.57 2.55
N HIS A 23 -25.54 9.45 1.27
CA HIS A 23 -26.34 8.76 0.25
C HIS A 23 -25.66 7.53 -0.35
N SER A 24 -24.45 7.19 0.11
CA SER A 24 -23.64 6.07 -0.40
C SER A 24 -23.47 6.15 -1.93
N ASP A 25 -23.84 5.10 -2.66
CA ASP A 25 -23.71 4.97 -4.12
C ASP A 25 -24.93 5.52 -4.91
N ASP A 26 -25.83 6.30 -4.29
CA ASP A 26 -26.93 6.96 -5.00
C ASP A 26 -26.47 8.22 -5.74
N TRP A 27 -25.73 8.00 -6.84
CA TRP A 27 -25.17 9.05 -7.68
C TRP A 27 -26.23 9.90 -8.38
N GLU A 28 -27.45 9.40 -8.52
CA GLU A 28 -28.56 10.21 -9.02
C GLU A 28 -28.96 11.29 -8.02
N GLN A 29 -29.13 10.90 -6.75
CA GLN A 29 -29.47 11.82 -5.68
C GLN A 29 -28.32 12.80 -5.40
N ILE A 30 -27.08 12.31 -5.39
CA ILE A 30 -25.88 13.14 -5.20
C ILE A 30 -25.72 14.13 -6.36
N GLY A 31 -25.97 13.73 -7.60
CA GLY A 31 -25.96 14.62 -8.76
C GLY A 31 -27.00 15.74 -8.63
N ARG A 32 -28.24 15.40 -8.25
CA ARG A 32 -29.31 16.37 -7.98
C ARG A 32 -28.92 17.38 -6.89
N GLU A 33 -28.39 16.91 -5.77
CA GLU A 33 -27.99 17.77 -4.64
C GLU A 33 -26.77 18.65 -4.96
N MET A 34 -25.85 18.17 -5.80
CA MET A 34 -24.70 18.95 -6.29
C MET A 34 -25.02 19.89 -7.46
N GLY A 35 -26.27 19.87 -7.98
CA GLY A 35 -26.63 20.63 -9.17
C GLY A 35 -25.83 20.24 -10.42
N THR A 36 -25.40 18.97 -10.51
CA THR A 36 -24.62 18.41 -11.61
C THR A 36 -25.26 17.12 -12.13
N VAL A 37 -24.80 16.63 -13.28
CA VAL A 37 -25.31 15.35 -13.80
C VAL A 37 -24.65 14.17 -13.05
N PRO A 38 -25.38 13.06 -12.81
CA PRO A 38 -24.90 11.93 -12.00
C PRO A 38 -23.54 11.38 -12.45
N ASN A 39 -23.29 11.31 -13.76
CA ASN A 39 -22.00 10.86 -14.29
C ASN A 39 -20.83 11.77 -13.88
N ILE A 40 -21.04 13.09 -13.86
CA ILE A 40 -20.01 14.05 -13.46
C ILE A 40 -19.79 14.00 -11.94
N ALA A 41 -20.86 13.82 -11.15
CA ALA A 41 -20.75 13.59 -9.71
C ALA A 41 -19.97 12.30 -9.40
N LYS A 42 -20.26 11.21 -10.12
CA LYS A 42 -19.58 9.93 -9.99
C LYS A 42 -18.11 10.00 -10.36
N GLU A 43 -17.78 10.60 -11.50
CA GLU A 43 -16.38 10.81 -11.94
C GLU A 43 -15.61 11.69 -10.94
N SER A 44 -16.26 12.72 -10.40
CA SER A 44 -15.66 13.64 -9.44
C SER A 44 -15.53 13.01 -8.05
N GLY A 45 -16.49 12.17 -7.65
CA GLY A 45 -16.52 11.44 -6.39
C GLY A 45 -15.44 10.39 -6.35
N ALA A 46 -15.32 9.59 -7.42
CA ALA A 46 -14.22 8.64 -7.60
C ALA A 46 -12.86 9.35 -7.51
N ARG A 47 -12.68 10.49 -8.20
CA ARG A 47 -11.42 11.25 -8.12
C ARG A 47 -11.17 11.87 -6.73
N GLY A 48 -12.22 12.29 -6.01
CA GLY A 48 -12.13 12.98 -4.72
C GLY A 48 -11.96 12.06 -3.50
N GLN A 49 -12.59 10.88 -3.49
CA GLN A 49 -12.49 9.90 -2.40
C GLN A 49 -11.06 9.39 -2.21
N HIS A 50 -10.28 9.33 -3.29
CA HIS A 50 -8.91 8.83 -3.25
C HIS A 50 -7.89 9.77 -2.59
N SER A 51 -8.26 11.00 -2.22
CA SER A 51 -7.32 12.07 -1.87
C SER A 51 -7.29 12.49 -0.39
N LYS A 52 -8.24 12.10 0.47
CA LYS A 52 -8.38 12.76 1.80
C LYS A 52 -7.93 11.97 3.02
N ARG A 53 -7.79 10.65 2.96
CA ARG A 53 -7.30 9.88 4.13
C ARG A 53 -5.79 10.05 4.27
N SER A 54 -5.26 10.32 5.45
CA SER A 54 -3.80 10.24 5.68
C SER A 54 -3.31 8.81 5.44
N TRP A 55 -2.08 8.63 4.93
CA TRP A 55 -1.48 7.30 4.83
C TRP A 55 -1.25 6.73 6.22
N THR A 56 -1.87 5.59 6.53
CA THR A 56 -1.61 4.87 7.77
C THR A 56 -0.43 3.90 7.63
N VAL A 57 0.08 3.40 8.76
CA VAL A 57 1.12 2.35 8.75
C VAL A 57 0.62 1.08 8.05
N ASP A 58 -0.66 0.74 8.24
CA ASP A 58 -1.30 -0.41 7.60
C ASP A 58 -1.38 -0.24 6.08
N ASP A 59 -1.81 0.95 5.60
CA ASP A 59 -1.79 1.29 4.18
C ASP A 59 -0.37 1.16 3.59
N ASP A 60 0.65 1.59 4.34
CA ASP A 60 2.05 1.52 3.94
C ASP A 60 2.60 0.09 3.89
N THR A 61 2.19 -0.78 4.82
CA THR A 61 2.53 -2.21 4.81
C THR A 61 1.87 -2.91 3.64
N ARG A 62 0.59 -2.65 3.42
CA ARG A 62 -0.19 -3.30 2.37
C ARG A 62 0.22 -2.84 0.97
N LEU A 63 0.54 -1.55 0.80
CA LEU A 63 1.13 -1.03 -0.45
C LEU A 63 2.42 -1.77 -0.81
N ARG A 64 3.29 -2.05 0.17
CA ARG A 64 4.55 -2.78 -0.06
C ARG A 64 4.32 -4.24 -0.41
N GLN A 65 3.46 -4.93 0.32
CA GLN A 65 3.10 -6.33 0.02
C GLN A 65 2.54 -6.47 -1.40
N LEU A 66 1.63 -5.56 -1.77
CA LEU A 66 1.02 -5.55 -3.10
C LEU A 66 1.99 -5.14 -4.20
N ALA A 67 2.96 -4.28 -3.93
CA ALA A 67 4.00 -3.95 -4.91
C ALA A 67 5.01 -5.09 -5.07
N ALA A 68 5.38 -5.76 -3.96
CA ALA A 68 6.33 -6.88 -3.94
C ALA A 68 5.79 -8.11 -4.67
N SER A 69 4.47 -8.33 -4.73
CA SER A 69 3.88 -9.44 -5.48
C SER A 69 4.05 -9.32 -7.01
N TYR A 70 4.50 -8.17 -7.53
CA TYR A 70 4.83 -7.99 -8.94
C TYR A 70 6.33 -8.22 -9.14
N GLU A 71 6.77 -9.48 -8.98
CA GLU A 71 8.18 -9.89 -8.87
C GLU A 71 9.11 -9.42 -10.00
N ASN A 72 8.59 -9.12 -11.20
CA ASN A 72 9.36 -8.56 -12.34
C ASN A 72 8.46 -7.91 -13.40
N SER A 73 7.19 -7.68 -13.07
CA SER A 73 6.21 -7.11 -13.98
C SER A 73 6.05 -5.62 -13.72
N SER A 74 5.59 -4.87 -14.72
CA SER A 74 5.17 -3.49 -14.51
C SER A 74 4.08 -3.47 -13.43
N ILE A 75 4.37 -2.81 -12.30
CA ILE A 75 3.43 -2.72 -11.17
C ILE A 75 2.14 -2.03 -11.64
N ASP A 76 1.01 -2.73 -11.49
CA ASP A 76 -0.30 -2.15 -11.78
C ASP A 76 -0.79 -1.30 -10.62
N TRP A 77 -0.38 -0.04 -10.63
CA TRP A 77 -0.79 0.93 -9.62
C TRP A 77 -2.30 1.15 -9.57
N LEU A 78 -3.02 0.97 -10.67
CA LEU A 78 -4.47 1.18 -10.72
C LEU A 78 -5.18 0.07 -9.93
N ALA A 79 -4.75 -1.18 -10.14
CA ALA A 79 -5.24 -2.33 -9.38
C ALA A 79 -4.91 -2.20 -7.88
N ILE A 80 -3.67 -1.85 -7.54
CA ILE A 80 -3.24 -1.65 -6.15
C ILE A 80 -4.04 -0.52 -5.48
N GLY A 81 -4.26 0.59 -6.20
CA GLY A 81 -5.07 1.70 -5.71
C GLY A 81 -6.50 1.25 -5.37
N GLY A 82 -7.12 0.46 -6.23
CA GLY A 82 -8.44 -0.14 -5.98
C GLY A 82 -8.50 -0.93 -4.68
N GLN A 83 -7.46 -1.71 -4.37
CA GLN A 83 -7.41 -2.50 -3.13
C GLN A 83 -7.19 -1.65 -1.87
N LEU A 84 -6.50 -0.51 -2.00
CA LEU A 84 -6.22 0.39 -0.87
C LEU A 84 -7.27 1.51 -0.72
N GLY A 85 -8.26 1.57 -1.61
CA GLY A 85 -9.19 2.71 -1.71
C GLY A 85 -8.48 4.02 -2.08
N ARG A 86 -7.32 3.93 -2.74
CA ARG A 86 -6.47 5.07 -3.14
C ARG A 86 -6.39 5.17 -4.67
N SER A 87 -5.96 6.31 -5.17
CA SER A 87 -5.63 6.40 -6.59
C SER A 87 -4.31 5.70 -6.86
N GLY A 88 -4.18 5.08 -8.04
CA GLY A 88 -2.90 4.48 -8.44
C GLY A 88 -1.76 5.49 -8.48
N ALA A 89 -2.04 6.73 -8.88
CA ALA A 89 -1.07 7.82 -8.82
C ALA A 89 -0.57 8.10 -7.39
N ALA A 90 -1.47 8.11 -6.40
CA ALA A 90 -1.09 8.27 -5.00
C ALA A 90 -0.21 7.10 -4.50
N CYS A 91 -0.56 5.87 -4.88
CA CYS A 91 0.22 4.67 -4.55
C CYS A 91 1.64 4.74 -5.13
N ARG A 92 1.76 5.07 -6.42
CA ARG A 92 3.03 5.23 -7.12
C ARG A 92 3.92 6.30 -6.46
N ILE A 93 3.37 7.49 -6.22
CA ILE A 93 4.11 8.61 -5.60
C ILE A 93 4.58 8.22 -4.20
N LYS A 94 3.70 7.62 -3.40
CA LYS A 94 4.04 7.18 -2.03
C LYS A 94 5.15 6.14 -2.02
N TYR A 95 5.06 5.14 -2.90
CA TYR A 95 6.02 4.04 -3.00
C TYR A 95 7.41 4.55 -3.41
N HIS A 96 7.50 5.32 -4.50
CA HIS A 96 8.78 5.86 -4.96
C HIS A 96 9.39 6.86 -3.99
N ARG A 97 8.59 7.75 -3.38
CA ARG A 97 9.10 8.71 -2.39
C ARG A 97 9.73 8.02 -1.18
N LYS A 98 9.23 6.84 -0.78
CA LYS A 98 9.85 6.04 0.29
C LYS A 98 11.16 5.38 -0.15
N GLN A 99 11.24 4.90 -1.39
CA GLN A 99 12.48 4.36 -1.95
C GLN A 99 13.56 5.44 -2.10
N GLU A 100 13.19 6.64 -2.58
CA GLU A 100 14.11 7.78 -2.75
C GLU A 100 14.58 8.37 -1.41
N LEU A 101 13.77 8.30 -0.35
CA LEU A 101 14.15 8.76 0.99
C LEU A 101 15.04 7.77 1.75
N GLY A 102 15.45 6.65 1.14
CA GLY A 102 16.40 5.72 1.76
C GLY A 102 15.94 5.18 3.11
N ILE A 103 14.63 5.18 3.39
CA ILE A 103 14.08 4.39 4.48
C ILE A 103 14.08 2.96 3.96
N ALA A 104 15.27 2.37 3.98
CA ALA A 104 15.49 0.95 3.82
C ALA A 104 14.40 0.25 4.63
N ASP A 105 13.75 -0.72 4.00
CA ASP A 105 12.75 -1.50 4.70
C ASP A 105 13.39 -1.98 6.02
N PRO A 106 12.83 -1.67 7.20
CA PRO A 106 13.38 -2.16 8.45
C PRO A 106 13.56 -3.68 8.38
N LEU A 107 12.67 -4.36 7.65
CA LEU A 107 12.75 -5.79 7.41
C LEU A 107 13.90 -6.19 6.48
N GLN A 108 14.32 -5.37 5.51
CA GLN A 108 15.45 -5.73 4.63
C GLN A 108 16.77 -5.80 5.42
N GLY A 109 17.01 -4.86 6.34
CA GLY A 109 18.15 -4.94 7.25
C GLY A 109 18.09 -6.18 8.14
N HIS A 110 16.88 -6.58 8.55
CA HIS A 110 16.71 -7.81 9.30
C HIS A 110 16.79 -9.09 8.45
N VAL A 111 16.44 -9.06 7.16
CA VAL A 111 16.64 -10.18 6.22
C VAL A 111 18.12 -10.48 6.11
N ASP A 112 18.95 -9.45 5.86
CA ASP A 112 20.39 -9.60 5.72
C ASP A 112 21.01 -10.09 7.04
N ALA A 113 20.62 -9.50 8.17
CA ALA A 113 21.12 -9.90 9.49
C ALA A 113 20.67 -11.33 9.87
N THR A 114 19.43 -11.71 9.56
CA THR A 114 18.90 -13.06 9.81
C THR A 114 19.66 -14.08 8.97
N ASN A 115 19.83 -13.82 7.67
CA ASN A 115 20.56 -14.72 6.77
C ASN A 115 22.03 -14.85 7.16
N GLN A 116 22.68 -13.75 7.56
CA GLN A 116 24.07 -13.77 8.00
C GLN A 116 24.25 -14.60 9.28
N GLU A 117 23.32 -14.49 10.24
CA GLU A 117 23.40 -15.25 11.49
C GLU A 117 23.08 -16.74 11.29
N VAL A 118 22.13 -17.09 10.42
CA VAL A 118 21.89 -18.47 10.00
C VAL A 118 23.16 -19.07 9.37
N GLN A 119 23.78 -18.36 8.42
CA GLN A 119 25.01 -18.81 7.77
C GLN A 119 26.17 -18.96 8.78
N ARG A 120 26.28 -18.05 9.75
CA ARG A 120 27.29 -18.14 10.81
C ARG A 120 27.13 -19.44 11.61
N GLN A 121 25.92 -19.78 12.04
CA GLN A 121 25.65 -21.00 12.80
C GLN A 121 25.90 -22.26 11.97
N LEU A 122 25.46 -22.28 10.70
CA LEU A 122 25.70 -23.39 9.78
C LEU A 122 27.20 -23.59 9.51
N SER A 123 27.97 -22.50 9.33
CA SER A 123 29.42 -22.57 9.11
C SER A 123 30.20 -23.11 10.32
N GLN A 124 29.60 -23.04 11.52
CA GLN A 124 30.14 -23.63 12.75
C GLN A 124 29.72 -25.09 12.93
N GLY A 125 28.97 -25.67 11.98
CA GLY A 125 28.45 -27.04 12.08
C GLY A 125 27.34 -27.20 13.12
N LEU A 126 26.74 -26.10 13.57
CA LEU A 126 25.64 -26.11 14.53
C LEU A 126 24.29 -26.22 13.80
N GLN A 127 23.31 -26.84 14.44
CA GLN A 127 21.92 -26.65 14.04
C GLN A 127 21.51 -25.19 14.33
N VAL A 128 20.66 -24.65 13.45
CA VAL A 128 20.17 -23.27 13.59
C VAL A 128 19.30 -23.15 14.85
N ASP A 129 19.78 -22.43 15.85
CA ASP A 129 19.03 -22.04 17.03
C ASP A 129 18.30 -20.71 16.76
N TRP A 130 17.01 -20.84 16.44
CA TRP A 130 16.14 -19.72 16.14
C TRP A 130 15.87 -18.81 17.34
N ALA A 131 15.95 -19.33 18.58
CA ALA A 131 15.77 -18.52 19.78
C ALA A 131 16.98 -17.61 20.00
N GLN A 132 18.20 -18.16 19.87
CA GLN A 132 19.42 -17.36 19.92
C GLN A 132 19.49 -16.36 18.76
N LEU A 133 19.09 -16.78 17.57
CA LEU A 133 19.05 -15.90 16.40
C LEU A 133 18.08 -14.74 16.62
N SER A 134 16.86 -15.00 17.11
CA SER A 134 15.86 -13.98 17.38
C SER A 134 16.38 -12.87 18.33
N GLN A 135 17.13 -13.26 19.35
CA GLN A 135 17.79 -12.33 20.27
C GLN A 135 18.91 -11.54 19.59
N ALA A 136 19.69 -12.16 18.72
CA ALA A 136 20.80 -11.52 18.01
C ALA A 136 20.33 -10.48 16.98
N VAL A 137 19.26 -10.76 16.24
CA VAL A 137 18.70 -9.84 15.23
C VAL A 137 17.61 -8.91 15.76
N GLY A 138 17.17 -9.09 17.01
CA GLY A 138 16.14 -8.26 17.64
C GLY A 138 14.75 -8.44 17.03
N LEU A 139 14.48 -9.61 16.46
CA LEU A 139 13.19 -9.97 15.86
C LEU A 139 12.53 -11.10 16.66
N ASP A 140 11.21 -11.22 16.53
CA ASP A 140 10.51 -12.41 17.01
C ASP A 140 10.88 -13.64 16.16
N VAL A 141 10.92 -14.82 16.78
CA VAL A 141 11.28 -16.09 16.14
C VAL A 141 10.45 -16.35 14.87
N LEU A 142 9.14 -16.06 14.88
CA LEU A 142 8.28 -16.27 13.72
C LEU A 142 8.66 -15.36 12.55
N LYS A 143 9.09 -14.12 12.84
CA LYS A 143 9.57 -13.18 11.82
C LYS A 143 10.92 -13.59 11.28
N CYS A 144 11.82 -14.11 12.12
CA CYS A 144 13.09 -14.69 11.66
C CYS A 144 12.87 -15.84 10.67
N LEU A 145 11.88 -16.70 10.92
CA LEU A 145 11.51 -17.78 10.01
C LEU A 145 10.91 -17.26 8.70
N GLU A 146 10.07 -16.23 8.77
CA GLU A 146 9.42 -15.62 7.59
C GLU A 146 10.42 -14.91 6.67
N VAL A 147 11.46 -14.27 7.24
CA VAL A 147 12.45 -13.50 6.48
C VAL A 147 13.71 -14.29 6.11
N CYS A 148 13.93 -15.47 6.70
CA CYS A 148 15.07 -16.32 6.36
C CYS A 148 14.93 -16.88 4.94
N GLN A 149 15.87 -16.51 4.08
CA GLN A 149 15.94 -16.96 2.68
C GLN A 149 17.06 -17.97 2.44
N VAL A 150 17.81 -18.34 3.48
CA VAL A 150 18.78 -19.42 3.39
C VAL A 150 18.04 -20.72 3.13
N ASP A 151 18.26 -21.29 1.95
CA ASP A 151 17.74 -22.59 1.52
C ASP A 151 18.32 -23.65 2.48
N ASN A 152 17.59 -23.94 3.55
CA ASN A 152 17.87 -25.04 4.45
C ASN A 152 17.61 -26.30 3.63
N GLY A 153 18.67 -26.77 2.96
CA GLY A 153 18.62 -27.73 1.88
C GLY A 153 17.43 -28.68 1.99
N LYS A 154 16.61 -28.68 0.94
CA LYS A 154 15.90 -29.89 0.49
C LYS A 154 16.93 -30.99 0.25
N ALA A 155 17.41 -31.56 1.34
CA ALA A 155 18.29 -32.71 1.40
C ALA A 155 17.75 -33.64 2.50
N ARG A 156 16.53 -34.10 2.29
CA ARG A 156 16.20 -35.53 2.39
C ARG A 156 14.93 -35.85 1.64
#